data_AF-A0A329T4Q2-F1
#
_entry.id   AF-A0A329T4Q2-F1
#
_cell.length_a   1.000
_cell.length_b   1.000
_cell.length_c   1.000
_cell.angle_alpha   90.00
_cell.angle_beta   90.00
_cell.angle_gamma   90.00
#
_symmetry.space_group_name_H-M   'P 1'
#
loop_
_entity.id
_entity.type
_entity.pdbx_description
1 polymer ?
#
loop_
_entity_poly.entity_id
_entity_poly.type
_entity_poly.pdbx_seq_one_letter_code
_entity_poly.pdbx_strand_id
1 'polypeptide(L)'
;MHTSALRLHGLQPSDVKKLLDEANARDYDPVFKEVGGLHDDPDREQSRVEGASTAVGKLRRAIRAVTACLDPGWNPTVFSFRRSQPGGDEQEPQQDYPASVIAAASKKTPGRVPASVVFALEEGTSLRGYASYFMTRDDTKARVVEIPVGYCIIFRRELIHNGMPYDRQNHRIHCYLSYRRLKWKPDVVNSVLSKHFTCQFCDVKLLESNAMRTYRRYCDKNHEAAKNQKTRRSTDNKVG
;
A
#
# COMPACT_ATOMS: atom_id res chain seq x y z
N MET A 1 -12.62 -15.02 6.88
CA MET A 1 -12.35 -13.76 7.60
C MET A 1 -13.52 -12.83 7.36
N HIS A 2 -14.24 -12.41 8.40
CA HIS A 2 -15.12 -11.25 8.31
C HIS A 2 -14.24 -10.01 8.44
N THR A 3 -13.91 -9.40 7.31
CA THR A 3 -13.15 -8.14 7.28
C THR A 3 -14.18 -7.01 7.20
N SER A 4 -14.72 -6.61 8.35
CA SER A 4 -15.69 -5.51 8.45
C SER A 4 -15.02 -4.26 9.02
N ALA A 5 -15.41 -3.10 8.51
CA ALA A 5 -14.97 -1.82 9.05
C ALA A 5 -15.47 -1.64 10.50
N LEU A 6 -14.64 -1.04 11.34
CA LEU A 6 -14.86 -0.85 12.77
C LEU A 6 -15.09 0.62 13.08
N ARG A 7 -16.11 0.91 13.88
CA ARG A 7 -16.34 2.26 14.41
C ARG A 7 -15.44 2.50 15.61
N LEU A 8 -14.77 3.65 15.64
CA LEU A 8 -13.94 4.04 16.78
C LEU A 8 -14.77 4.74 17.86
N HIS A 9 -15.13 4.01 18.91
CA HIS A 9 -15.81 4.59 20.07
C HIS A 9 -14.94 5.68 20.72
N GLY A 10 -15.51 6.86 20.94
CA GLY A 10 -14.81 8.02 21.51
C GLY A 10 -14.28 9.03 20.48
N LEU A 11 -14.42 8.77 19.18
CA LEU A 11 -14.18 9.75 18.12
C LEU A 11 -15.50 10.37 17.67
N GLN A 12 -15.66 11.69 17.86
CA GLN A 12 -16.89 12.39 17.48
C GLN A 12 -16.86 12.77 16.00
N PRO A 13 -18.03 12.97 15.34
CA PRO A 13 -18.07 13.44 13.95
C PRO A 13 -17.30 14.75 13.73
N SER A 14 -17.30 15.65 14.73
CA SER A 14 -16.51 16.89 14.69
C SER A 14 -15.00 16.67 14.72
N ASP A 15 -14.53 15.57 15.32
CA ASP A 15 -13.12 15.19 15.28
C ASP A 15 -12.73 14.63 13.90
N VAL A 16 -13.62 13.87 13.26
CA VAL A 16 -13.44 13.40 11.87
C VAL A 16 -13.35 14.59 10.91
N LYS A 17 -14.24 15.58 11.07
CA LYS A 17 -14.18 16.82 10.28
C LYS A 17 -12.84 17.53 10.46
N LYS A 18 -12.34 17.67 11.70
CA LYS A 18 -11.03 18.30 11.95
C LYS A 18 -9.87 17.54 11.33
N LEU A 19 -9.93 16.20 11.30
CA LEU A 19 -8.94 15.38 10.59
C LEU A 19 -8.99 15.63 9.08
N LEU A 20 -10.19 15.74 8.49
CA LEU A 20 -10.33 16.06 7.07
C LEU A 20 -9.87 17.50 6.74
N ASP A 21 -10.23 18.48 7.57
CA ASP A 21 -9.74 19.86 7.44
C ASP A 21 -8.20 19.90 7.50
N GLU A 22 -7.58 19.14 8.41
CA GLU A 22 -6.12 18.97 8.48
C GLU A 22 -5.58 18.26 7.23
N ALA A 23 -6.23 17.22 6.73
CA ALA A 23 -5.83 16.51 5.52
C ALA A 23 -5.78 17.45 4.31
N ASN A 24 -6.77 18.33 4.16
CA ASN A 24 -6.86 19.29 3.05
C ASN A 24 -5.80 20.40 3.13
N ALA A 25 -5.36 20.76 4.32
CA ALA A 25 -4.39 21.83 4.55
C ALA A 25 -2.91 21.37 4.47
N ARG A 26 -2.67 20.07 4.28
CA ARG A 26 -1.32 19.50 4.24
C ARG A 26 -0.70 19.55 2.86
N ASP A 27 0.62 19.68 2.85
CA ASP A 27 1.46 19.33 1.71
C ASP A 27 1.67 17.81 1.65
N TYR A 28 1.69 17.27 0.43
CA TYR A 28 1.85 15.85 0.18
C TYR A 28 2.96 15.61 -0.81
N ASP A 29 3.67 14.51 -0.61
CA ASP A 29 4.69 14.00 -1.53
C ASP A 29 4.20 12.68 -2.15
N PRO A 30 4.44 12.46 -3.45
CA PRO A 30 4.24 11.16 -4.09
C PRO A 30 4.97 10.04 -3.35
N VAL A 31 4.34 8.88 -3.27
CA VAL A 31 4.84 7.71 -2.56
C VAL A 31 4.38 6.42 -3.23
N PHE A 32 4.97 5.31 -2.79
CA PHE A 32 4.77 3.99 -3.38
C PHE A 32 5.31 3.97 -4.79
N LYS A 33 6.60 3.64 -4.90
CA LYS A 33 7.11 2.92 -6.06
C LYS A 33 6.18 1.75 -6.31
N GLU A 34 5.67 1.54 -7.51
CA GLU A 34 4.93 0.32 -7.91
C GLU A 34 5.65 -0.90 -7.33
N VAL A 35 5.21 -1.40 -6.18
CA VAL A 35 5.92 -2.31 -5.26
C VAL A 35 7.33 -2.74 -5.74
N GLY A 36 8.30 -1.82 -5.60
CA GLY A 36 9.69 -2.02 -6.07
C GLY A 36 10.09 -1.32 -7.39
N GLY A 37 9.23 -0.46 -7.95
CA GLY A 37 9.47 0.34 -9.15
C GLY A 37 10.55 1.42 -8.98
N LEU A 38 10.98 2.00 -10.10
CA LEU A 38 12.04 3.02 -10.09
C LEU A 38 11.51 4.41 -9.71
N HIS A 39 10.24 4.70 -9.99
CA HIS A 39 9.58 5.99 -9.79
C HIS A 39 8.43 5.89 -8.79
N ASP A 40 8.19 6.96 -8.03
CA ASP A 40 7.04 7.06 -7.12
C ASP A 40 5.75 7.24 -7.92
N ASP A 41 4.64 6.70 -7.41
CA ASP A 41 3.32 6.81 -8.02
C ASP A 41 2.77 8.24 -7.80
N PRO A 42 2.62 9.05 -8.87
CA PRO A 42 2.17 10.44 -8.75
C PRO A 42 0.72 10.55 -8.28
N ASP A 43 -0.07 9.49 -8.41
CA ASP A 43 -1.48 9.48 -8.01
C ASP A 43 -1.68 9.01 -6.57
N ARG A 44 -0.59 8.71 -5.85
CA ARG A 44 -0.60 8.22 -4.47
C ARG A 44 0.39 9.02 -3.66
N GLU A 45 -0.14 9.85 -2.78
CA GLU A 45 0.68 10.78 -2.02
C GLU A 45 0.50 10.55 -0.51
N GLN A 46 1.49 10.99 0.28
CA GLN A 46 1.39 11.00 1.73
C GLN A 46 1.90 12.30 2.34
N SER A 47 1.38 12.58 3.53
CA SER A 47 1.89 13.60 4.42
C SER A 47 2.10 13.00 5.80
N ARG A 48 3.35 12.94 6.26
CA ARG A 48 3.72 12.32 7.53
C ARG A 48 3.35 13.24 8.69
N VAL A 49 2.84 12.65 9.79
CA VAL A 49 2.58 13.38 11.03
C VAL A 49 3.83 13.41 11.92
N GLU A 50 4.51 14.54 11.96
CA GLU A 50 5.67 14.77 12.84
C GLU A 50 5.26 15.34 14.22
N GLY A 51 4.26 16.23 14.24
CA GLY A 51 3.59 16.73 15.44
C GLY A 51 2.12 16.34 15.43
N ALA A 52 1.63 15.71 16.51
CA ALA A 52 0.24 15.25 16.56
C ALA A 52 -0.69 16.41 16.94
N SER A 53 -1.60 16.78 16.04
CA SER A 53 -2.73 17.65 16.38
C SER A 53 -3.61 17.02 17.45
N THR A 54 -4.46 17.83 18.09
CA THR A 54 -5.45 17.34 19.06
C THR A 54 -6.35 16.26 18.45
N ALA A 55 -6.72 16.39 17.17
CA ALA A 55 -7.57 15.43 16.48
C ALA A 55 -6.83 14.10 16.22
N VAL A 56 -5.58 14.14 15.76
CA VAL A 56 -4.73 12.94 15.61
C VAL A 56 -4.50 12.27 16.98
N GLY A 57 -4.32 13.05 18.04
CA GLY A 57 -4.20 12.54 19.41
C GLY A 57 -5.45 11.79 19.89
N LYS A 58 -6.64 12.28 19.54
CA LYS A 58 -7.92 11.58 19.82
C LYS A 58 -8.04 10.30 19.00
N LEU A 59 -7.74 10.34 17.71
CA LEU A 59 -7.73 9.16 16.84
C LEU A 59 -6.80 8.08 17.40
N ARG A 60 -5.57 8.45 17.78
CA ARG A 60 -4.60 7.52 18.39
C ARG A 60 -5.16 6.83 19.64
N ARG A 61 -5.82 7.57 20.53
CA ARG A 61 -6.44 7.00 21.73
C ARG A 61 -7.59 6.06 21.39
N ALA A 62 -8.43 6.44 20.43
CA ALA A 62 -9.57 5.62 20.02
C ALA A 62 -9.12 4.31 19.35
N ILE A 63 -8.12 4.36 18.46
CA ILE A 63 -7.50 3.16 17.87
C ILE A 63 -6.92 2.28 18.98
N ARG A 64 -6.14 2.84 19.90
CA ARG A 64 -5.54 2.07 21.00
C ARG A 64 -6.60 1.39 21.87
N ALA A 65 -7.72 2.06 22.14
CA ALA A 65 -8.81 1.51 22.94
C ALA A 65 -9.46 0.31 22.26
N VAL A 66 -9.81 0.42 20.97
CA VAL A 66 -10.46 -0.70 20.24
C VAL A 66 -9.49 -1.86 20.00
N THR A 67 -8.19 -1.59 19.83
CA THR A 67 -7.21 -2.65 19.58
C THR A 67 -6.75 -3.38 20.84
N ALA A 68 -7.05 -2.85 22.03
CA ALA A 68 -6.57 -3.42 23.29
C ALA A 68 -7.07 -4.85 23.56
N CYS A 69 -8.27 -5.20 23.06
CA CYS A 69 -8.80 -6.56 23.17
C CYS A 69 -8.20 -7.54 22.15
N LEU A 70 -7.61 -7.04 21.06
CA LEU A 70 -6.97 -7.85 20.02
C LEU A 70 -5.52 -8.16 20.37
N ASP A 71 -4.76 -7.13 20.73
CA ASP A 71 -3.40 -7.26 21.28
C ASP A 71 -3.11 -6.02 22.14
N PRO A 72 -3.05 -6.14 23.48
CA PRO A 72 -2.80 -5.00 24.37
C PRO A 72 -1.39 -4.40 24.20
N GLY A 73 -0.50 -5.09 23.50
CA GLY A 73 0.83 -4.61 23.14
C GLY A 73 0.88 -3.71 21.91
N TRP A 74 -0.18 -3.67 21.10
CA TRP A 74 -0.22 -2.78 19.94
C TRP A 74 -0.24 -1.33 20.37
N ASN A 75 0.73 -0.58 19.86
CA ASN A 75 0.81 0.85 19.98
C ASN A 75 0.61 1.50 18.61
N PRO A 76 -0.41 2.34 18.42
CA PRO A 76 -0.57 3.10 17.18
C PRO A 76 0.57 4.11 17.04
N THR A 77 1.31 3.97 15.95
CA THR A 77 2.56 4.68 15.68
C THR A 77 2.59 5.10 14.23
N VAL A 78 3.36 6.16 13.95
CA VAL A 78 3.66 6.62 12.60
C VAL A 78 2.38 6.84 11.77
N PHE A 79 1.74 7.98 12.00
CA PHE A 79 0.52 8.37 11.28
C PHE A 79 0.90 9.07 9.98
N SER A 80 0.25 8.71 8.87
CA SER A 80 0.29 9.42 7.61
C SER A 80 -1.10 9.75 7.15
N PHE A 81 -1.31 11.00 6.75
CA PHE A 81 -2.40 11.32 5.83
C PHE A 81 -2.02 10.79 4.45
N ARG A 82 -2.99 10.20 3.77
CA ARG A 82 -2.85 9.63 2.44
C ARG A 82 -3.83 10.30 1.53
N ARG A 83 -3.36 10.74 0.38
CA ARG A 83 -4.16 11.35 -0.68
C ARG A 83 -4.01 10.50 -1.93
N SER A 84 -5.13 10.25 -2.60
CA SER A 84 -5.15 9.55 -3.87
C SER A 84 -5.82 10.45 -4.90
N GLN A 85 -5.15 10.67 -6.01
CA GLN A 85 -5.66 11.47 -7.13
C GLN A 85 -6.64 10.64 -7.97
N PRO A 86 -7.63 11.29 -8.59
CA PRO A 86 -8.54 10.62 -9.52
C PRO A 86 -7.79 10.06 -10.72
N GLY A 87 -8.23 8.90 -11.21
CA GLY A 87 -7.67 8.28 -12.42
C GLY A 87 -6.42 7.42 -12.19
N GLY A 88 -5.83 7.44 -10.99
CA GLY A 88 -4.73 6.55 -10.65
C GLY A 88 -5.16 5.09 -10.53
N ASP A 89 -4.33 4.18 -11.03
CA ASP A 89 -4.61 2.75 -11.13
C ASP A 89 -4.73 2.02 -9.77
N GLU A 90 -5.25 0.80 -9.82
CA GLU A 90 -5.18 -0.12 -8.70
C GLU A 90 -3.72 -0.34 -8.29
N GLN A 91 -3.41 -0.20 -6.99
CA GLN A 91 -2.05 -0.44 -6.51
C GLN A 91 -1.69 -1.92 -6.64
N GLU A 92 -0.40 -2.21 -6.74
CA GLU A 92 0.05 -3.60 -6.72
C GLU A 92 -0.17 -4.25 -5.35
N PRO A 93 -0.59 -5.53 -5.31
CA PRO A 93 -0.72 -6.28 -4.06
C PRO A 93 0.60 -6.36 -3.29
N GLN A 94 0.52 -6.01 -2.01
CA GLN A 94 1.67 -5.88 -1.12
C GLN A 94 1.33 -6.26 0.32
N GLN A 95 2.37 -6.30 1.15
CA GLN A 95 2.26 -6.28 2.60
C GLN A 95 3.02 -5.08 3.17
N ASP A 96 2.53 -4.52 4.26
CA ASP A 96 3.05 -3.27 4.83
C ASP A 96 4.43 -3.38 5.50
N TYR A 97 4.89 -4.61 5.77
CA TYR A 97 6.13 -4.86 6.49
C TYR A 97 7.07 -5.74 5.67
N PRO A 98 8.36 -5.35 5.50
CA PRO A 98 9.32 -6.16 4.78
C PRO A 98 9.74 -7.37 5.64
N ALA A 99 10.15 -8.46 4.99
CA ALA A 99 10.55 -9.71 5.64
C ALA A 99 11.64 -9.53 6.72
N SER A 100 12.54 -8.56 6.55
CA SER A 100 13.58 -8.25 7.54
C SER A 100 13.02 -7.67 8.85
N VAL A 101 12.04 -6.77 8.76
CA VAL A 101 11.35 -6.20 9.92
C VAL A 101 10.52 -7.26 10.63
N ILE A 102 9.91 -8.15 9.84
CA ILE A 102 9.20 -9.33 10.34
C ILE A 102 10.13 -10.21 11.19
N ALA A 103 11.29 -10.59 10.66
CA ALA A 103 12.24 -11.42 11.37
C ALA A 103 12.74 -10.74 12.66
N ALA A 104 12.97 -9.42 12.62
CA ALA A 104 13.37 -8.65 13.80
C ALA A 104 12.25 -8.59 14.87
N ALA A 105 11.00 -8.39 14.45
CA ALA A 105 9.84 -8.40 15.35
C ALA A 105 9.66 -9.78 16.00
N SER A 106 9.73 -10.86 15.22
CA SER A 106 9.58 -12.22 15.73
C SER A 106 10.67 -12.61 16.75
N LYS A 107 11.90 -12.09 16.59
CA LYS A 107 12.98 -12.29 17.58
C LYS A 107 12.75 -11.53 18.89
N LYS A 108 12.27 -10.28 18.79
CA LYS A 108 12.09 -9.40 19.97
C LYS A 108 10.80 -9.68 20.74
N THR A 109 9.75 -10.07 20.04
CA THR A 109 8.42 -10.32 20.60
C THR A 109 7.84 -11.59 19.95
N PRO A 110 8.29 -12.79 20.38
CA PRO A 110 7.80 -14.06 19.85
C PRO A 110 6.28 -14.17 19.94
N GLY A 111 5.64 -14.70 18.89
CA GLY A 111 4.19 -14.88 18.81
C GLY A 111 3.38 -13.59 18.57
N ARG A 112 4.03 -12.42 18.53
CA ARG A 112 3.37 -11.14 18.32
C ARG A 112 3.48 -10.67 16.87
N VAL A 113 2.37 -10.22 16.29
CA VAL A 113 2.26 -9.87 14.88
C VAL A 113 1.84 -8.40 14.74
N PRO A 114 2.66 -7.52 14.14
CA PRO A 114 2.26 -6.14 13.93
C PRO A 114 1.07 -6.04 12.96
N ALA A 115 0.39 -4.91 12.97
CA ALA A 115 -0.79 -4.66 12.17
C ALA A 115 -0.78 -3.23 11.63
N SER A 116 -1.70 -2.94 10.72
CA SER A 116 -1.91 -1.62 10.16
C SER A 116 -3.38 -1.24 10.28
N VAL A 117 -3.62 0.07 10.24
CA VAL A 117 -4.95 0.67 10.26
C VAL A 117 -5.07 1.60 9.08
N VAL A 118 -6.19 1.50 8.36
CA VAL A 118 -6.64 2.54 7.44
C VAL A 118 -7.95 3.10 7.97
N PHE A 119 -7.99 4.40 8.21
CA PHE A 119 -9.14 5.14 8.72
C PHE A 119 -9.67 6.08 7.63
N ALA A 120 -10.96 5.98 7.31
CA ALA A 120 -11.58 6.73 6.22
C ALA A 120 -11.96 8.14 6.66
N LEU A 121 -11.53 9.15 5.90
CA LEU A 121 -11.96 10.54 6.06
C LEU A 121 -13.02 10.93 5.02
N GLU A 122 -13.04 10.25 3.88
CA GLU A 122 -13.96 10.52 2.77
C GLU A 122 -14.69 9.27 2.29
N GLU A 123 -15.88 9.48 1.73
CA GLU A 123 -16.72 8.42 1.17
C GLU A 123 -16.04 7.73 -0.02
N GLY A 124 -16.32 6.44 -0.19
CA GLY A 124 -15.71 5.61 -1.24
C GLY A 124 -14.32 5.08 -0.89
N THR A 125 -13.79 5.37 0.31
CA THR A 125 -12.55 4.75 0.80
C THR A 125 -12.69 3.24 0.78
N SER A 126 -11.79 2.55 0.07
CA SER A 126 -11.83 1.10 -0.04
C SER A 126 -10.44 0.46 -0.10
N LEU A 127 -10.38 -0.82 0.27
CA LEU A 127 -9.18 -1.63 0.27
C LEU A 127 -9.50 -3.03 -0.24
N ARG A 128 -8.71 -3.56 -1.17
CA ARG A 128 -8.79 -4.97 -1.54
C ARG A 128 -7.88 -5.79 -0.65
N GLY A 129 -8.42 -6.83 -0.02
CA GLY A 129 -7.65 -7.84 0.72
C GLY A 129 -7.82 -9.23 0.10
N TYR A 130 -6.80 -10.08 0.22
CA TYR A 130 -6.80 -11.45 -0.31
C TYR A 130 -6.86 -12.44 0.86
N ALA A 131 -8.01 -13.08 1.02
CA ALA A 131 -8.35 -13.80 2.24
C ALA A 131 -7.82 -15.25 2.29
N SER A 132 -6.51 -15.49 2.18
CA SER A 132 -5.80 -16.69 2.69
C SER A 132 -4.33 -16.68 2.24
N TYR A 133 -3.51 -17.56 2.84
CA TYR A 133 -2.08 -17.73 2.52
C TYR A 133 -1.31 -16.42 2.52
N PHE A 134 -0.92 -16.00 3.73
CA PHE A 134 -0.17 -14.81 4.09
C PHE A 134 1.21 -14.61 3.41
N MET A 135 1.49 -15.37 2.35
CA MET A 135 2.71 -15.35 1.56
C MET A 135 2.45 -15.39 0.04
N THR A 136 1.24 -15.72 -0.42
CA THR A 136 0.93 -15.88 -1.86
C THR A 136 -0.43 -15.31 -2.17
N ARG A 137 -0.49 -14.47 -3.21
CA ARG A 137 -1.74 -13.89 -3.72
C ARG A 137 -2.65 -15.00 -4.27
N ASP A 138 -3.91 -15.00 -3.85
CA ASP A 138 -4.98 -15.87 -4.36
C ASP A 138 -6.18 -15.01 -4.76
N ASP A 139 -6.34 -14.77 -6.06
CA ASP A 139 -7.37 -13.91 -6.62
C ASP A 139 -8.79 -14.41 -6.35
N THR A 140 -8.98 -15.73 -6.17
CA THR A 140 -10.30 -16.32 -5.86
C THR A 140 -10.84 -15.85 -4.49
N LYS A 141 -9.94 -15.33 -3.65
CA LYS A 141 -10.23 -14.85 -2.30
C LYS A 141 -10.08 -13.33 -2.17
N ALA A 142 -9.97 -12.62 -3.29
CA ALA A 142 -10.03 -11.17 -3.30
C ALA A 142 -11.39 -10.69 -2.77
N ARG A 143 -11.35 -9.73 -1.84
CA ARG A 143 -12.51 -9.05 -1.30
C ARG A 143 -12.20 -7.57 -1.19
N VAL A 144 -13.06 -6.73 -1.76
CA VAL A 144 -13.02 -5.29 -1.56
C VAL A 144 -13.82 -4.97 -0.30
N VAL A 145 -13.20 -4.21 0.60
CA VAL A 145 -13.83 -3.71 1.82
C VAL A 145 -14.00 -2.20 1.65
N GLU A 146 -15.25 -1.75 1.60
CA GLU A 146 -15.58 -0.34 1.72
C GLU A 146 -15.50 0.07 3.20
N ILE A 147 -14.90 1.22 3.45
CA ILE A 147 -14.66 1.75 4.79
C ILE A 147 -15.47 3.05 4.91
N PRO A 148 -16.59 3.04 5.64
CA PRO A 148 -17.41 4.24 5.81
C PRO A 148 -16.63 5.36 6.51
N VAL A 149 -17.01 6.61 6.26
CA VAL A 149 -16.39 7.77 6.90
C VAL A 149 -16.42 7.64 8.43
N GLY A 150 -15.28 7.84 9.07
CA GLY A 150 -15.15 7.72 10.52
C GLY A 150 -14.95 6.28 11.03
N TYR A 151 -14.87 5.30 10.14
CA TYR A 151 -14.54 3.91 10.45
C TYR A 151 -13.10 3.61 10.05
N CYS A 152 -12.56 2.51 10.58
CA CYS A 152 -11.29 1.96 10.13
C CYS A 152 -11.37 0.47 9.83
N ILE A 153 -10.46 0.01 8.98
CA ILE A 153 -10.08 -1.40 8.91
C ILE A 153 -8.79 -1.61 9.69
N ILE A 154 -8.72 -2.70 10.44
CA ILE A 154 -7.50 -3.17 11.11
C ILE A 154 -7.12 -4.49 10.47
N PHE A 155 -5.88 -4.61 10.00
CA PHE A 155 -5.38 -5.83 9.40
C PHE A 155 -3.96 -6.14 9.85
N ARG A 156 -3.71 -7.43 10.13
CA ARG A 156 -2.36 -7.88 10.49
C ARG A 156 -1.43 -7.76 9.29
N ARG A 157 -0.13 -7.63 9.57
CA ARG A 157 0.94 -7.48 8.58
C ARG A 157 0.95 -8.50 7.45
N GLU A 158 0.36 -9.65 7.73
CA GLU A 158 0.28 -10.80 6.84
C GLU A 158 -0.76 -10.63 5.72
N LEU A 159 -1.72 -9.74 5.89
CA LEU A 159 -2.75 -9.49 4.88
C LEU A 159 -2.10 -8.89 3.64
N ILE A 160 -2.15 -9.66 2.55
CA ILE A 160 -1.93 -9.13 1.22
C ILE A 160 -3.09 -8.20 0.90
N HIS A 161 -2.78 -6.98 0.50
CA HIS A 161 -3.78 -5.99 0.15
C HIS A 161 -3.25 -5.01 -0.88
N ASN A 162 -4.15 -4.23 -1.46
CA ASN A 162 -3.81 -3.10 -2.30
C ASN A 162 -4.86 -1.99 -2.18
N GLY A 163 -4.42 -0.75 -2.46
CA GLY A 163 -5.32 0.38 -2.66
C GLY A 163 -6.11 0.26 -3.96
N MET A 164 -7.37 0.67 -3.91
CA MET A 164 -8.27 0.72 -5.06
C MET A 164 -8.10 2.04 -5.83
N PRO A 165 -8.44 2.08 -7.14
CA PRO A 165 -8.53 3.32 -7.90
C PRO A 165 -9.69 4.19 -7.40
N TYR A 166 -9.57 5.49 -7.61
CA TYR A 166 -10.62 6.46 -7.26
C TYR A 166 -10.97 7.31 -8.48
N ASP A 167 -12.26 7.64 -8.62
CA ASP A 167 -12.81 8.56 -9.63
C ASP A 167 -12.72 10.03 -9.20
N ARG A 168 -12.54 10.27 -7.90
CA ARG A 168 -12.34 11.56 -7.26
C ARG A 168 -11.16 11.50 -6.30
N GLN A 169 -10.67 12.67 -5.88
CA GLN A 169 -9.67 12.73 -4.83
C GLN A 169 -10.21 12.06 -3.54
N ASN A 170 -9.37 11.29 -2.85
CA ASN A 170 -9.75 10.63 -1.60
C ASN A 170 -8.66 10.71 -0.53
N HIS A 171 -9.04 11.16 0.65
CA HIS A 171 -8.23 11.24 1.85
C HIS A 171 -8.55 10.15 2.86
N ARG A 172 -7.49 9.60 3.44
CA ARG A 172 -7.55 8.62 4.52
C ARG A 172 -6.32 8.73 5.40
N ILE A 173 -6.37 8.13 6.58
CA ILE A 173 -5.23 8.06 7.49
C ILE A 173 -4.75 6.62 7.56
N HIS A 174 -3.45 6.41 7.35
CA HIS A 174 -2.78 5.15 7.62
C HIS A 174 -1.94 5.28 8.89
N CYS A 175 -1.97 4.26 9.74
CA CYS A 175 -1.01 4.14 10.83
C CYS A 175 -0.66 2.69 11.12
N TYR A 176 0.47 2.50 11.78
CA TYR A 176 1.01 1.19 12.10
C TYR A 176 0.77 0.86 13.57
N LEU A 177 0.28 -0.35 13.83
CA LEU A 177 0.18 -0.96 15.16
C LEU A 177 1.44 -1.79 15.40
N SER A 178 2.38 -1.20 16.14
CA SER A 178 3.69 -1.81 16.39
C SER A 178 3.96 -2.00 17.88
N TYR A 179 5.00 -2.76 18.19
CA TYR A 179 5.43 -3.00 19.56
C TYR A 179 6.51 -2.01 19.98
N ARG A 180 6.52 -1.66 21.27
CA ARG A 180 7.54 -0.77 21.85
C ARG A 180 8.94 -1.28 21.48
N ARG A 181 9.83 -0.38 21.03
CA ARG A 181 11.22 -0.66 20.63
C ARG A 181 11.41 -1.45 19.32
N LEU A 182 10.34 -1.68 18.55
CA LEU A 182 10.50 -2.11 17.16
C LEU A 182 11.02 -0.92 16.34
N LYS A 183 12.30 -0.97 15.96
CA LYS A 183 12.93 0.02 15.08
C LYS A 183 12.82 -0.48 13.64
N TRP A 184 12.23 0.32 12.77
CA TRP A 184 12.09 0.00 11.35
C TRP A 184 11.79 1.28 10.56
N LYS A 185 12.02 1.23 9.24
CA LYS A 185 11.71 2.34 8.33
C LYS A 185 10.29 2.16 7.78
N PRO A 186 9.36 3.09 8.04
CA PRO A 186 8.02 3.09 7.46
C PRO A 186 8.03 3.10 5.93
N ASP A 187 6.90 2.68 5.34
CA ASP A 187 6.59 2.75 3.90
C ASP A 187 7.50 1.90 3.00
N VAL A 188 8.30 1.02 3.59
CA VAL A 188 8.97 -0.06 2.87
C VAL A 188 8.04 -1.26 2.86
N VAL A 189 7.45 -1.54 1.70
CA VAL A 189 6.48 -2.62 1.53
C VAL A 189 7.16 -3.91 1.07
N ASN A 190 6.55 -5.05 1.37
CA ASN A 190 6.95 -6.34 0.82
C ASN A 190 6.15 -6.64 -0.44
N SER A 191 6.85 -6.96 -1.53
CA SER A 191 6.22 -7.50 -2.72
C SER A 191 5.78 -8.93 -2.50
N VAL A 192 4.54 -9.22 -2.90
CA VAL A 192 4.01 -10.59 -2.98
C VAL A 192 3.70 -10.98 -4.42
N LEU A 193 4.11 -10.14 -5.37
CA LEU A 193 4.10 -10.51 -6.78
C LEU A 193 5.10 -11.64 -6.98
N SER A 194 4.72 -12.60 -7.83
CA SER A 194 5.67 -13.56 -8.37
C SER A 194 6.90 -12.82 -8.89
N LYS A 195 8.08 -13.45 -8.77
CA LYS A 195 9.32 -12.89 -9.31
C LYS A 195 9.08 -12.52 -10.78
N HIS A 196 9.14 -11.22 -11.05
CA HIS A 196 8.89 -10.65 -12.36
C HIS A 196 10.07 -9.76 -12.73
N PHE A 197 10.18 -9.48 -14.01
CA PHE A 197 11.11 -8.52 -14.57
C PHE A 197 10.29 -7.34 -15.07
N THR A 198 10.80 -6.13 -14.88
CA THR A 198 10.15 -4.89 -15.31
C THR A 198 10.90 -4.28 -16.49
N CYS A 199 10.21 -3.86 -17.54
CA CYS A 199 10.83 -3.18 -18.66
C CYS A 199 11.31 -1.79 -18.22
N GLN A 200 12.60 -1.49 -18.37
CA GLN A 200 13.15 -0.19 -17.93
C GLN A 200 12.71 1.01 -18.79
N PHE A 201 11.92 0.78 -19.84
CA PHE A 201 11.47 1.83 -20.76
C PHE A 201 9.98 2.17 -20.62
N CYS A 202 9.16 1.23 -20.15
CA CYS A 202 7.70 1.38 -20.12
C CYS A 202 7.01 0.65 -18.97
N ASP A 203 7.79 0.11 -18.02
CA ASP A 203 7.31 -0.51 -16.78
C ASP A 203 6.45 -1.78 -16.92
N VAL A 204 6.26 -2.30 -18.14
CA VAL A 204 5.60 -3.60 -18.36
C VAL A 204 6.34 -4.71 -17.63
N LYS A 205 5.57 -5.58 -16.95
CA LYS A 205 6.10 -6.68 -16.12
C LYS A 205 5.86 -8.03 -16.80
N LEU A 206 6.90 -8.87 -16.84
CA LEU A 206 6.82 -10.23 -17.37
C LEU A 206 7.49 -11.20 -16.40
N LEU A 207 6.95 -12.42 -16.30
CA LEU A 207 7.44 -13.45 -15.38
C LEU A 207 8.74 -14.10 -15.87
N GLU A 208 8.89 -14.22 -17.19
CA GLU A 208 10.04 -14.89 -17.79
C GLU A 208 11.14 -13.91 -18.20
N SER A 209 12.38 -14.22 -17.81
CA SER A 209 13.55 -13.40 -18.16
C SER A 209 13.75 -13.29 -19.67
N ASN A 210 13.51 -14.38 -20.40
CA ASN A 210 13.67 -14.43 -21.85
C ASN A 210 12.58 -13.61 -22.57
N ALA A 211 11.33 -13.73 -22.11
CA ALA A 211 10.24 -12.89 -22.59
C ALA A 211 10.54 -11.41 -22.34
N MET A 212 11.02 -11.06 -21.14
CA MET A 212 11.39 -9.67 -20.81
C MET A 212 12.56 -9.15 -21.64
N ARG A 213 13.59 -9.95 -21.88
CA ARG A 213 14.72 -9.54 -22.73
C ARG A 213 14.25 -9.24 -24.14
N THR A 214 13.38 -10.08 -24.68
CA THR A 214 12.77 -9.89 -26.00
C THR A 214 11.89 -8.64 -26.02
N TYR A 215 11.02 -8.49 -25.02
CA TYR A 215 10.14 -7.32 -24.88
C TYR A 215 10.94 -6.01 -24.83
N ARG A 216 11.95 -5.90 -23.94
CA ARG A 216 12.81 -4.70 -23.84
C ARG A 216 13.48 -4.33 -25.15
N ARG A 217 13.88 -5.32 -25.95
CA ARG A 217 14.53 -5.10 -27.25
C ARG A 217 13.60 -4.41 -28.25
N TYR A 218 12.29 -4.67 -28.17
CA TYR A 218 11.28 -4.16 -29.11
C TYR A 218 10.24 -3.24 -28.48
N CYS A 219 10.41 -2.88 -27.22
CA CYS A 219 9.53 -1.95 -26.51
C CYS A 219 9.48 -0.61 -27.25
N ASP A 220 8.30 -0.08 -27.53
CA ASP A 220 8.16 1.16 -28.32
C ASP A 220 8.77 2.39 -27.63
N LYS A 221 8.93 2.35 -26.29
CA LYS A 221 9.64 3.38 -25.52
C LYS A 221 11.16 3.18 -25.47
N ASN A 222 11.70 2.10 -26.02
CA ASN A 222 13.15 1.90 -26.16
C ASN A 222 13.67 2.68 -27.37
N HIS A 223 14.63 3.59 -27.15
CA HIS A 223 15.27 4.38 -28.21
C HIS A 223 15.92 3.54 -29.32
N GLU A 224 16.36 2.30 -29.02
CA GLU A 224 16.92 1.39 -30.01
C GLU A 224 15.87 0.48 -30.68
N ALA A 225 14.59 0.57 -30.34
CA ALA A 225 13.55 -0.36 -30.81
C ALA A 225 13.46 -0.41 -32.35
N ALA A 226 13.45 0.75 -33.00
CA ALA A 226 13.37 0.84 -34.46
C ALA A 226 14.57 0.17 -35.15
N LYS A 227 15.78 0.32 -34.59
CA LYS A 227 17.00 -0.33 -35.08
C LYS A 227 16.95 -1.84 -34.87
N ASN A 228 16.48 -2.27 -33.70
CA ASN A 228 16.34 -3.69 -33.36
C ASN A 228 15.29 -4.40 -34.24
N GLN A 229 14.19 -3.71 -34.58
CA GLN A 229 13.18 -4.25 -35.50
C GLN A 229 13.74 -4.44 -36.91
N LYS A 230 14.56 -3.48 -37.40
CA LYS A 230 15.23 -3.60 -38.70
C LYS A 230 16.22 -4.77 -38.74
N THR A 231 17.02 -4.97 -37.69
CA THR A 231 17.97 -6.09 -37.64
C THR A 231 17.27 -7.45 -37.55
N ARG A 232 16.12 -7.54 -36.88
CA ARG A 232 15.27 -8.75 -36.87
C ARG A 232 14.73 -9.09 -38.26
N ARG A 233 14.11 -8.12 -38.95
CA ARG A 233 13.60 -8.33 -40.32
C ARG A 233 14.72 -8.72 -41.30
N SER A 234 15.91 -8.15 -41.13
CA SER A 234 17.08 -8.51 -41.94
C SER A 234 17.66 -9.89 -41.65
N THR A 235 17.41 -10.48 -40.47
CA THR A 235 17.88 -11.83 -40.12
C THR A 235 16.88 -12.90 -40.53
N ASP A 236 15.58 -12.64 -40.37
CA ASP A 236 14.52 -13.52 -40.87
C ASP A 236 14.56 -13.62 -42.41
N ASN A 237 14.85 -12.51 -43.12
CA ASN A 237 15.01 -12.49 -44.58
C ASN A 237 16.28 -13.18 -45.12
N LYS A 238 17.20 -13.62 -44.25
CA LYS A 238 18.42 -14.36 -44.63
C LYS A 238 18.31 -15.86 -44.42
N VAL A 239 17.22 -16.33 -43.81
CA VAL A 239 16.94 -17.76 -43.54
C VAL A 239 15.85 -18.29 -44.48
N GLY A 240 15.38 -17.48 -45.43
CA GLY A 240 14.50 -17.87 -46.53
C GLY A 240 15.25 -18.22 -47.80
#